data_AF-A0A815FII8-F1
#
_entry.id   AF-A0A815FII8-F1
#
_cell.length_a   1.000
_cell.length_b   1.000
_cell.length_c   1.000
_cell.angle_alpha   90.00
_cell.angle_beta   90.00
_cell.angle_gamma   90.00
#
_symmetry.space_group_name_H-M   'P 1'
#
loop_
_entity.id
_entity.type
_entity.pdbx_description
1 polymer ?
#
loop_
_entity_poly.entity_id
_entity_poly.type
_entity_poly.pdbx_seq_one_letter_code
_entity_poly.pdbx_strand_id
1 'polypeptide(L)'
;MPDFAEQSMIAKITKELPTFSGAVGEDSHKWLTIIKSKFAMLRFDNEQCRRYILQQLLGEAQDWYLAQSTNFSDCDWASFQAVFCLRYPQQRHQTNSMLILQQLKDRKRHTTEPFVNYYND
;
A
#
# COMPACT_ATOMS: atom_id res chain seq x y z
N MET A 1 0.68 -29.90 18.03
CA MET A 1 -0.38 -29.77 16.99
C MET A 1 -0.99 -28.40 17.15
N PRO A 2 -1.01 -27.55 16.11
CA PRO A 2 -1.63 -26.24 16.21
C PRO A 2 -3.14 -26.40 16.45
N ASP A 3 -3.62 -25.74 17.50
CA ASP A 3 -4.97 -25.86 18.03
C ASP A 3 -6.00 -25.45 16.96
N PHE A 4 -7.09 -26.22 16.83
CA PHE A 4 -8.12 -25.99 15.80
C PHE A 4 -8.75 -24.58 15.95
N ALA A 5 -8.76 -24.05 17.17
CA ALA A 5 -9.19 -22.69 17.47
C ALA A 5 -8.25 -21.63 16.86
N GLU A 6 -6.95 -21.88 16.86
CA GLU A 6 -5.93 -20.98 16.31
C GLU A 6 -6.05 -20.88 14.79
N GLN A 7 -6.26 -22.02 14.11
CA GLN A 7 -6.52 -22.06 12.67
C GLN A 7 -7.83 -21.37 12.28
N SER A 8 -8.87 -21.48 13.12
CA SER A 8 -10.15 -20.81 12.91
C SER A 8 -10.06 -19.29 13.08
N MET A 9 -9.29 -18.81 14.08
CA MET A 9 -9.02 -17.39 14.25
C MET A 9 -8.20 -16.84 13.10
N ILE A 10 -7.14 -17.54 12.69
CA ILE A 10 -6.32 -17.17 11.55
C ILE A 10 -7.18 -17.06 10.28
N ALA A 11 -8.03 -18.05 10.00
CA ALA A 11 -8.92 -18.03 8.84
C ALA A 11 -9.95 -16.88 8.86
N LYS A 12 -10.43 -16.49 10.05
CA LYS A 12 -11.31 -15.31 10.18
C LYS A 12 -10.55 -14.02 9.91
N ILE A 13 -9.36 -13.86 10.49
CA ILE A 13 -8.55 -12.66 10.34
C ILE A 13 -8.04 -12.52 8.90
N THR A 14 -7.69 -13.62 8.24
CA THR A 14 -7.28 -13.61 6.82
C THR A 14 -8.44 -13.26 5.89
N LYS A 15 -9.68 -13.54 6.27
CA LYS A 15 -10.87 -13.15 5.49
C LYS A 15 -11.20 -11.65 5.59
N GLU A 16 -10.70 -10.99 6.65
CA GLU A 16 -10.82 -9.53 6.83
C GLU A 16 -9.64 -8.75 6.23
N LEU A 17 -8.67 -9.44 5.62
CA LEU A 17 -7.56 -8.76 4.95
C LEU A 17 -8.06 -8.07 3.67
N PRO A 18 -7.50 -6.90 3.34
CA PRO A 18 -7.83 -6.24 2.10
C PRO A 18 -7.35 -7.10 0.92
N THR A 19 -8.16 -7.19 -0.12
CA THR A 19 -7.77 -7.83 -1.38
C THR A 19 -7.12 -6.82 -2.31
N PHE A 20 -6.30 -7.29 -3.25
CA PHE A 20 -5.68 -6.48 -4.28
C PHE A 20 -5.85 -7.15 -5.65
N SER A 21 -6.40 -6.40 -6.60
CA SER A 21 -6.66 -6.89 -7.96
C SER A 21 -5.63 -6.43 -8.99
N GLY A 22 -4.86 -5.38 -8.66
CA GLY A 22 -3.98 -4.70 -9.60
C GLY A 22 -4.69 -3.65 -10.45
N ALA A 23 -5.92 -3.26 -10.09
CA ALA A 23 -6.70 -2.30 -10.85
C ALA A 23 -6.08 -0.89 -10.78
N VAL A 24 -6.32 -0.11 -11.84
CA VAL A 24 -5.84 1.28 -11.94
C VAL A 24 -6.51 2.12 -10.84
N GLY A 25 -5.70 2.62 -9.91
CA GLY A 25 -6.16 3.38 -8.73
C GLY A 25 -6.02 2.64 -7.40
N GLU A 26 -5.71 1.34 -7.41
CA GLU A 26 -5.31 0.64 -6.19
C GLU A 26 -3.88 1.02 -5.79
N ASP A 27 -3.70 1.40 -4.52
CA ASP A 27 -2.38 1.71 -3.97
C ASP A 27 -1.73 0.42 -3.44
N SER A 28 -0.87 -0.15 -4.27
CA SER A 28 -0.08 -1.36 -3.97
C SER A 28 0.76 -1.22 -2.70
N HIS A 29 1.30 -0.02 -2.42
CA HIS A 29 2.14 0.21 -1.26
C HIS A 29 1.31 0.29 0.02
N LYS A 30 0.17 0.98 -0.03
CA LYS A 30 -0.79 1.02 1.08
C LYS A 30 -1.29 -0.38 1.40
N TRP A 31 -1.67 -1.15 0.39
CA TRP A 31 -2.11 -2.53 0.56
C TRP A 31 -1.02 -3.41 1.21
N LEU A 32 0.21 -3.40 0.67
CA LEU A 32 1.34 -4.14 1.24
C LEU A 32 1.63 -3.76 2.69
N THR A 33 1.49 -2.48 3.04
CA THR A 33 1.72 -2.00 4.42
C THR A 33 0.69 -2.57 5.39
N ILE A 34 -0.58 -2.60 4.99
CA ILE A 34 -1.67 -3.17 5.80
C ILE A 34 -1.44 -4.67 5.99
N ILE A 35 -1.18 -5.39 4.90
CA ILE A 35 -0.91 -6.84 4.93
C ILE A 35 0.29 -7.16 5.82
N LYS A 36 1.41 -6.45 5.65
CA LYS A 36 2.63 -6.65 6.45
C LYS A 36 2.35 -6.45 7.94
N SER A 37 1.63 -5.39 8.30
CA SER A 37 1.27 -5.10 9.70
C SER A 37 0.43 -6.23 10.30
N LYS A 38 -0.53 -6.76 9.53
CA LYS A 38 -1.39 -7.87 9.97
C LYS A 38 -0.62 -9.18 10.09
N PHE A 39 0.24 -9.53 9.13
CA PHE A 39 1.09 -10.71 9.21
C PHE A 39 2.06 -10.64 10.40
N ALA A 40 2.62 -9.46 10.69
CA ALA A 40 3.45 -9.24 11.86
C ALA A 40 2.66 -9.40 13.18
N MET A 41 1.42 -8.89 13.23
CA MET A 41 0.53 -9.06 14.40
C MET A 41 0.21 -10.53 14.67
N LEU A 42 0.03 -11.32 13.60
CA LEU A 42 -0.23 -12.76 13.67
C LEU A 42 1.04 -13.61 13.84
N ARG A 43 2.23 -12.97 13.84
CA ARG A 43 3.54 -13.64 13.87
C ARG A 43 3.71 -14.69 12.79
N PHE A 44 3.22 -14.40 11.59
CA PHE A 44 3.41 -15.30 10.46
C PHE A 44 4.87 -15.36 10.04
N ASP A 45 5.32 -16.58 9.74
CA ASP A 45 6.61 -16.79 9.10
C ASP A 45 6.51 -16.55 7.58
N ASN A 46 7.64 -16.56 6.88
CA ASN A 46 7.69 -16.32 5.43
C ASN A 46 6.83 -17.34 4.66
N GLU A 47 6.78 -18.59 5.10
CA GLU A 47 5.99 -19.61 4.43
C GLU A 47 4.49 -19.35 4.58
N GLN A 48 4.03 -19.01 5.79
CA GLN A 48 2.64 -18.62 6.03
C GLN A 48 2.26 -17.37 5.24
N CYS A 49 3.11 -16.34 5.21
CA CYS A 49 2.85 -15.12 4.45
C CYS A 49 2.61 -15.43 2.96
N ARG A 50 3.42 -16.32 2.36
CA ARG A 50 3.26 -16.75 0.96
C ARG A 50 1.97 -17.55 0.72
N ARG A 51 1.57 -18.41 1.66
CA ARG A 51 0.33 -19.17 1.54
C ARG A 51 -0.89 -18.25 1.59
N TYR A 52 -0.89 -17.27 2.49
CA TYR A 52 -2.04 -16.38 2.67
C TYR A 52 -2.08 -15.22 1.68
N ILE A 53 -0.93 -14.76 1.14
CA ILE A 53 -0.93 -13.65 0.19
C ILE A 53 -1.69 -13.99 -1.10
N LEU A 54 -1.58 -15.24 -1.58
CA LEU A 54 -2.31 -15.70 -2.75
C LEU A 54 -3.83 -15.59 -2.58
N GLN A 55 -4.35 -15.76 -1.36
CA GLN A 55 -5.78 -15.62 -1.05
C GLN A 55 -6.24 -14.16 -1.07
N GLN A 56 -5.31 -13.21 -0.97
CA GLN A 56 -5.60 -11.77 -0.97
C GLN A 56 -5.40 -11.14 -2.34
N LEU A 57 -4.94 -11.90 -3.33
CA LEU A 57 -4.80 -11.44 -4.71
C LEU A 57 -6.02 -11.89 -5.52
N LEU A 58 -6.52 -11.00 -6.37
CA LEU A 58 -7.65 -11.26 -7.25
C LEU A 58 -7.30 -10.92 -8.71
N GLY A 59 -7.99 -11.55 -9.65
CA GLY A 59 -7.89 -11.23 -11.08
C GLY A 59 -6.45 -11.23 -11.60
N GLU A 60 -6.06 -10.15 -12.28
CA GLU A 60 -4.74 -10.05 -12.93
C GLU A 60 -3.57 -10.21 -11.94
N ALA A 61 -3.69 -9.66 -10.72
CA ALA A 61 -2.63 -9.80 -9.71
C ALA A 61 -2.47 -11.24 -9.21
N GLN A 62 -3.56 -12.00 -9.16
CA GLN A 62 -3.53 -13.42 -8.82
C GLN A 62 -2.90 -14.23 -9.95
N ASP A 63 -3.33 -14.00 -11.19
CA ASP A 63 -2.79 -14.69 -12.37
C ASP A 63 -1.28 -14.44 -12.52
N TRP A 64 -0.85 -13.20 -12.32
CA TRP A 64 0.56 -12.83 -12.32
C TRP A 64 1.35 -13.57 -11.23
N TYR A 65 0.82 -13.65 -10.00
CA TYR A 65 1.48 -14.36 -8.91
C TYR A 65 1.62 -15.85 -9.21
N LEU A 66 0.57 -16.47 -9.75
CA LEU A 66 0.57 -17.88 -10.14
C LEU A 66 1.56 -18.16 -11.27
N ALA A 67 1.65 -17.28 -12.27
CA ALA A 67 2.62 -17.38 -13.36
C ALA A 67 4.08 -17.27 -12.85
N GLN A 68 4.29 -16.61 -11.71
CA GLN A 68 5.60 -16.46 -11.06
C GLN A 68 5.78 -17.41 -9.87
N SER A 69 4.87 -18.37 -9.66
CA SER A 69 4.86 -19.25 -8.48
C SER A 69 6.18 -19.99 -8.30
N THR A 70 6.82 -20.43 -9.39
CA THR A 70 8.13 -21.09 -9.37
C THR A 70 9.25 -20.19 -8.84
N ASN A 71 9.17 -18.88 -9.08
CA ASN A 71 10.13 -17.89 -8.56
C ASN A 71 9.84 -17.50 -7.11
N PHE A 72 8.60 -17.71 -6.64
CA PHE A 72 8.18 -17.37 -5.29
C PHE A 72 8.30 -18.52 -4.27
N SER A 73 8.55 -19.75 -4.71
CA SER A 73 8.69 -20.93 -3.85
C SER A 73 9.73 -20.74 -2.73
N ASP A 74 10.91 -20.21 -3.08
CA ASP A 74 12.04 -19.99 -2.14
C ASP A 74 12.28 -18.49 -1.86
N CYS A 75 11.36 -17.63 -2.26
CA CYS A 75 11.48 -16.19 -2.13
C CYS A 75 11.09 -15.72 -0.72
N ASP A 76 11.98 -14.99 -0.05
CA ASP A 76 11.64 -14.32 1.21
C ASP A 76 10.59 -13.23 1.00
N TRP A 77 9.82 -12.92 2.06
CA TRP A 77 8.77 -11.91 2.00
C TRP A 77 9.29 -10.55 1.51
N ALA A 78 10.51 -10.16 1.90
CA ALA A 78 11.14 -8.92 1.44
C ALA A 78 11.40 -8.91 -0.08
N SER A 79 11.86 -10.03 -0.63
CA SER A 79 12.09 -10.19 -2.07
C SER A 79 10.78 -10.16 -2.84
N PHE A 80 9.72 -10.78 -2.30
CA PHE A 80 8.37 -10.68 -2.87
C PHE A 80 7.90 -9.23 -2.94
N GLN A 81 8.05 -8.47 -1.85
CA GLN A 81 7.68 -7.05 -1.81
C GLN A 81 8.40 -6.23 -2.87
N ALA A 82 9.70 -6.47 -3.09
CA ALA A 82 10.47 -5.78 -4.11
C ALA A 82 9.92 -6.05 -5.53
N VAL A 83 9.66 -7.32 -5.86
CA VAL A 83 9.10 -7.71 -7.17
C VAL A 83 7.68 -7.19 -7.34
N PHE A 84 6.87 -7.23 -6.29
CA PHE A 84 5.50 -6.72 -6.29
C PHE A 84 5.45 -5.20 -6.53
N CYS A 85 6.29 -4.43 -5.85
CA CYS A 85 6.40 -2.98 -6.06
C CYS A 85 6.95 -2.62 -7.44
N LEU A 86 7.76 -3.49 -8.05
CA LEU A 86 8.23 -3.30 -9.42
C LEU A 86 7.10 -3.50 -10.45
N ARG A 87 6.27 -4.53 -10.24
CA ARG A 87 5.12 -4.84 -11.11
C ARG A 87 3.98 -3.82 -10.95
N TYR A 88 3.66 -3.48 -9.70
CA TYR A 88 2.62 -2.53 -9.32
C TYR A 88 3.29 -1.32 -8.67
N PRO A 89 3.90 -0.43 -9.46
CA PRO A 89 4.54 0.76 -8.91
C PRO A 89 3.48 1.58 -8.17
N GLN A 90 3.89 2.14 -7.03
CA GLN A 90 3.06 3.08 -6.31
C GLN A 90 2.61 4.14 -7.32
N GLN A 91 1.30 4.24 -7.53
CA GLN A 91 0.75 5.39 -8.21
C GLN A 91 1.07 6.57 -7.32
N ARG A 92 2.21 7.22 -7.61
CA ARG A 92 2.44 8.57 -7.16
C ARG A 92 1.27 9.31 -7.76
N HIS A 93 0.25 9.60 -6.94
CA HIS A 93 -0.48 10.81 -7.16
C HIS A 93 0.62 11.85 -7.36
N GLN A 94 0.80 12.29 -8.60
CA GLN A 94 1.43 13.56 -8.88
C GLN A 94 0.47 14.60 -8.29
N THR A 95 0.31 14.58 -6.96
CA THR A 95 0.01 15.76 -6.23
C THR A 95 1.22 16.60 -6.53
N ASN A 96 0.99 17.50 -7.48
CA ASN A 96 1.94 18.37 -8.12
C ASN A 96 2.52 19.23 -7.00
N SER A 97 3.45 18.67 -6.24
CA SER A 97 3.91 19.20 -4.96
C SER A 97 4.60 20.53 -5.20
N MET A 98 5.17 20.70 -6.38
CA MET A 98 5.64 21.96 -6.94
C MET A 98 4.50 22.99 -7.15
N LEU A 99 3.34 22.57 -7.65
CA LEU A 99 2.16 23.41 -7.85
C LEU A 99 1.50 23.79 -6.50
N ILE A 100 1.46 22.88 -5.53
CA ILE A 100 1.05 23.18 -4.14
C ILE A 100 2.04 24.15 -3.50
N LEU A 101 3.34 23.93 -3.66
CA LEU A 101 4.38 24.84 -3.15
C LEU A 101 4.34 26.21 -3.84
N GLN A 102 4.00 26.28 -5.13
CA GLN A 102 3.77 27.54 -5.83
C GLN A 102 2.53 28.26 -5.27
N GLN A 103 1.39 27.58 -5.16
CA GLN A 103 0.16 28.16 -4.60
C GLN A 103 0.34 28.66 -3.15
N LEU A 104 1.13 27.94 -2.34
CA LEU A 104 1.48 28.38 -0.98
C LEU A 104 2.42 29.60 -0.97
N LYS A 105 3.37 29.68 -1.91
CA LYS A 105 4.24 30.86 -2.08
C LYS A 105 3.45 32.08 -2.56
N ASP A 106 2.52 31.92 -3.48
CA ASP A 106 1.67 33.00 -3.98
C ASP A 106 0.71 33.51 -2.90
N ARG A 107 0.10 32.63 -2.10
CA ARG A 107 -0.70 33.02 -0.93
C ARG A 107 0.11 33.84 0.08
N LYS A 108 1.37 33.48 0.33
CA LYS A 108 2.24 34.21 1.26
C LYS A 108 2.62 35.60 0.74
N ARG A 109 2.67 35.80 -0.58
CA ARG A 109 2.95 37.11 -1.19
C ARG A 109 1.75 38.07 -1.09
N HIS A 110 0.52 37.57 -1.23
CA HIS A 110 -0.69 38.38 -1.10
C HIS A 110 -1.02 38.81 0.35
N THR A 111 -0.57 38.07 1.37
CA THR A 111 -0.73 38.50 2.77
C THR A 111 0.27 39.59 3.19
N THR A 112 1.27 39.89 2.36
CA THR A 112 2.31 40.90 2.62
C THR A 112 2.12 42.19 1.80
N GLU A 113 0.92 42.47 1.33
CA GLU A 113 0.59 43.84 0.89
C GLU A 113 0.30 44.67 2.15
N PRO A 114 1.09 45.72 2.46
CA PRO A 114 0.77 46.59 3.58
C PRO A 114 -0.57 47.24 3.30
N PHE A 115 -1.48 47.19 4.28
CA PHE A 115 -2.67 48.05 4.29
C PHE A 115 -2.20 49.49 4.14
N VAL A 116 -2.25 50.03 2.92
CA VAL A 116 -2.16 51.47 2.68
C VAL A 116 -3.48 52.03 3.18
N ASN A 117 -3.48 52.39 4.46
CA ASN A 117 -4.53 53.23 5.04
C ASN A 117 -4.49 54.57 4.30
N TYR A 118 -5.38 54.73 3.34
CA TYR A 118 -5.78 56.04 2.84
C TYR A 118 -6.55 56.76 3.96
N TYR A 119 -5.83 57.39 4.89
CA TYR A 119 -6.42 58.48 5.66
C TYR A 119 -6.36 59.73 4.78
N ASN A 120 -7.50 60.04 4.18
CA ASN A 120 -7.87 61.41 3.87
C ASN A 120 -8.14 62.12 5.20
N ASP A 121 -7.30 63.09 5.55
CA ASP A 121 -7.71 64.44 6.00
C ASP A 121 -6.56 65.42 5.75
#